data_AF-A0A8J5GXB0-F1
#
_entry.id   AF-A0A8J5GXB0-F1
#
_cell.length_a   1.000
_cell.length_b   1.000
_cell.length_c   1.000
_cell.angle_alpha   90.00
_cell.angle_beta   90.00
_cell.angle_gamma   90.00
#
_symmetry.space_group_name_H-M   'P 1'
#
loop_
_entity.id
_entity.type
_entity.pdbx_description
1 polymer ?
#
loop_
_entity_poly.entity_id
_entity_poly.type
_entity_poly.pdbx_seq_one_letter_code
_entity_poly.pdbx_strand_id
1 'polypeptide(L)'
;MATSILVADISPGGSRSSPRPSPAFYRAVYAEIEEVGWERLVRAEDDLSSVTFRILDKKGQAHILEISLPRDYPESSPTIAADIPCTCEVVWSKNSRLSNVVRQFNEHLQNLQEFWSTIDCIDTTLRIVNPEESSLTASCRQIELGNDCYLLLHICPLRPNYLPECRFFGPDAAIDSMRTNCKKNAKKWSSDKPFHENLATLLERQLPGPPVLHKDEDQIDCGICYARYLPVDDELGADSGSAPDYTCDNPSCRKAFHSICLRDWLHSITITRQSFGVLFGDCPYCSEPVAVKVNN
;
A
#
# COMPACT_ATOMS: atom_id res chain seq x y z
N MET A 1 -35.11 23.77 -46.90
CA MET A 1 -34.93 22.61 -47.79
C MET A 1 -33.55 22.04 -47.45
N ALA A 2 -33.33 20.79 -47.06
CA ALA A 2 -34.17 19.63 -46.95
C ALA A 2 -33.65 18.75 -45.79
N THR A 3 -34.58 18.02 -45.20
CA THR A 3 -34.45 17.01 -44.15
C THR A 3 -33.91 15.69 -44.70
N SER A 4 -33.05 14.99 -43.96
CA SER A 4 -32.81 13.53 -44.03
C SER A 4 -32.13 13.11 -42.71
N ILE A 5 -32.86 12.69 -41.68
CA ILE A 5 -33.34 11.33 -41.35
C ILE A 5 -32.22 10.27 -41.33
N LEU A 6 -32.04 9.71 -40.13
CA LEU A 6 -31.16 8.59 -39.76
C LEU A 6 -31.39 7.33 -40.60
N VAL A 7 -30.30 6.60 -40.85
CA VAL A 7 -30.31 5.13 -40.69
C VAL A 7 -29.10 4.78 -39.83
N ALA A 8 -29.37 4.36 -38.59
CA ALA A 8 -28.38 3.75 -37.72
C ALA A 8 -28.22 2.29 -38.14
N ASP A 9 -27.06 1.94 -38.69
CA ASP A 9 -26.68 0.54 -38.87
C ASP A 9 -26.34 -0.07 -37.50
N ILE A 10 -27.28 -0.83 -36.97
CA ILE A 10 -27.06 -1.73 -35.85
C ILE A 10 -26.20 -2.88 -36.39
N SER A 11 -24.88 -2.75 -36.24
CA SER A 11 -23.99 -3.89 -36.37
C SER A 11 -24.18 -4.80 -35.15
N PRO A 12 -24.47 -6.10 -35.32
CA PRO A 12 -24.48 -7.01 -34.20
C PRO A 12 -23.04 -7.11 -33.69
N GLY A 13 -22.81 -6.62 -32.48
CA GLY A 13 -21.58 -6.81 -31.74
C GLY A 13 -21.37 -8.30 -31.45
N GLY A 14 -20.88 -9.03 -32.43
CA GLY A 14 -20.32 -10.36 -32.22
C GLY A 14 -19.05 -10.19 -31.41
N SER A 15 -19.10 -10.61 -30.14
CA SER A 15 -17.89 -10.95 -29.40
C SER A 15 -17.08 -11.89 -30.27
N ARG A 16 -15.95 -11.42 -30.81
CA ARG A 16 -14.97 -12.27 -31.48
C ARG A 16 -14.47 -13.26 -30.43
N SER A 17 -15.14 -14.40 -30.29
CA SER A 17 -14.66 -15.51 -29.48
C SER A 17 -13.31 -15.93 -30.08
N SER A 18 -12.23 -15.68 -29.37
CA SER A 18 -10.95 -16.30 -29.64
C SER A 18 -11.15 -17.82 -29.73
N PRO A 19 -10.48 -18.51 -30.66
CA PRO A 19 -10.57 -19.96 -30.73
C PRO A 19 -10.15 -20.54 -29.38
N ARG A 20 -10.99 -21.43 -28.83
CA ARG A 20 -10.73 -22.06 -27.52
C ARG A 20 -9.40 -22.82 -27.57
N PRO A 21 -8.56 -22.69 -26.52
CA PRO A 21 -7.33 -23.46 -26.40
C PRO A 21 -7.55 -24.98 -26.54
N SER A 22 -6.50 -25.70 -26.92
CA SER A 22 -6.59 -27.16 -27.10
C SER A 22 -6.71 -27.90 -25.75
N PRO A 23 -7.33 -29.08 -25.68
CA PRO A 23 -7.37 -29.88 -24.45
C PRO A 23 -5.98 -30.25 -23.90
N ALA A 24 -4.98 -30.38 -24.78
CA ALA A 24 -3.59 -30.64 -24.40
C ALA A 24 -2.97 -29.45 -23.66
N PHE A 25 -3.27 -28.22 -24.11
CA PHE A 25 -2.86 -26.99 -23.44
C PHE A 25 -3.43 -26.92 -22.02
N TYR A 26 -4.75 -27.09 -21.85
CA TYR A 26 -5.38 -27.08 -20.52
C TYR A 26 -4.74 -28.10 -19.58
N ARG A 27 -4.53 -29.34 -20.04
CA ARG A 27 -3.90 -30.39 -19.22
C ARG A 27 -2.47 -30.00 -18.81
N ALA A 28 -1.69 -29.42 -19.72
CA ALA A 28 -0.33 -28.99 -19.43
C ALA A 28 -0.31 -27.88 -18.37
N VAL A 29 -1.11 -26.82 -18.57
CA VAL A 29 -1.18 -25.70 -17.63
C VAL A 29 -1.71 -26.12 -16.26
N TYR A 30 -2.73 -26.98 -16.19
CA TYR A 30 -3.21 -27.50 -14.90
C TYR A 30 -2.16 -28.32 -14.16
N ALA A 31 -1.38 -29.15 -14.87
CA ALA A 31 -0.28 -29.88 -14.26
C ALA A 31 0.84 -28.94 -13.75
N GLU A 32 1.04 -27.79 -14.41
CA GLU A 32 2.00 -26.78 -13.96
C GLU A 32 1.48 -25.97 -12.77
N ILE A 33 0.18 -25.67 -12.70
CA ILE A 33 -0.46 -25.08 -11.53
C ILE A 33 -0.34 -26.03 -10.34
N GLU A 34 -0.57 -27.32 -10.53
CA GLU A 34 -0.40 -28.34 -9.49
C GLU A 34 1.05 -28.41 -8.99
N GLU A 35 2.04 -28.30 -9.89
CA GLU A 35 3.46 -28.23 -9.51
C GLU A 35 3.79 -26.98 -8.67
N VAL A 36 3.20 -25.83 -9.02
CA VAL A 36 3.36 -24.57 -8.26
C VAL A 36 2.66 -24.65 -6.90
N GLY A 37 1.51 -25.32 -6.83
CA GLY A 37 0.67 -25.45 -5.65
C GLY A 37 -0.67 -24.73 -5.78
N TRP A 38 -1.76 -25.48 -5.73
CA TRP A 38 -3.14 -24.95 -5.78
C TRP A 38 -3.46 -23.99 -4.64
N GLU A 39 -2.82 -24.16 -3.48
CA GLU A 39 -2.98 -23.28 -2.32
C GLU A 39 -2.45 -21.86 -2.54
N ARG A 40 -1.60 -21.69 -3.55
CA ARG A 40 -1.04 -20.39 -3.95
C ARG A 40 -1.86 -19.73 -5.05
N LEU A 41 -2.73 -20.46 -5.74
CA LEU A 41 -3.53 -19.93 -6.83
C LEU A 41 -4.62 -19.02 -6.26
N VAL A 42 -4.65 -17.77 -6.73
CA VAL A 42 -5.67 -16.78 -6.34
C VAL A 42 -6.80 -16.77 -7.37
N ARG A 43 -6.44 -16.77 -8.65
CA ARG A 43 -7.38 -16.68 -9.77
C ARG A 43 -6.79 -17.34 -11.01
N ALA A 44 -7.63 -17.92 -11.84
CA ALA A 44 -7.32 -18.31 -13.20
C ALA A 44 -8.50 -17.93 -14.09
N GLU A 45 -8.23 -17.45 -15.30
CA GLU A 45 -9.29 -17.20 -16.29
C GLU A 45 -9.79 -18.52 -16.90
N ASP A 46 -11.03 -18.54 -17.39
CA ASP A 46 -11.65 -19.75 -17.95
C ASP A 46 -10.87 -20.35 -19.12
N ASP A 47 -10.21 -19.51 -19.92
CA ASP A 47 -9.36 -19.93 -21.04
C ASP A 47 -7.88 -20.10 -20.66
N LEU A 48 -7.54 -19.93 -19.38
CA LEU A 48 -6.20 -19.92 -18.82
C LEU A 48 -5.24 -18.95 -19.53
N SER A 49 -5.75 -17.88 -20.16
CA SER A 49 -4.89 -16.84 -20.73
C SER A 49 -4.19 -15.99 -19.65
N SER A 50 -4.72 -15.98 -18.43
CA SER A 50 -4.07 -15.41 -17.24
C SER A 50 -4.25 -16.32 -16.03
N VAL A 51 -3.18 -16.48 -15.26
CA VAL A 51 -3.16 -17.15 -13.95
C VAL A 51 -2.49 -16.26 -12.92
N THR A 52 -3.05 -16.20 -11.71
CA THR A 52 -2.59 -15.30 -10.64
C THR A 52 -2.23 -16.11 -9.41
N PHE A 53 -1.01 -15.94 -8.90
CA PHE A 53 -0.50 -16.60 -7.71
C PHE A 53 -0.22 -15.60 -6.57
N ARG A 54 -0.47 -16.03 -5.34
CA ARG A 54 -0.01 -15.36 -4.12
C ARG A 54 1.34 -15.95 -3.72
N ILE A 55 2.36 -15.12 -3.70
CA ILE A 55 3.73 -15.50 -3.35
C ILE A 55 4.11 -14.79 -2.06
N LEU A 56 4.66 -15.53 -1.10
CA LEU A 56 5.18 -14.97 0.14
C LEU A 56 6.70 -14.80 0.00
N ASP A 57 7.20 -13.61 0.33
CA ASP A 57 8.64 -13.40 0.42
C ASP A 57 9.23 -13.93 1.73
N LYS A 58 10.54 -13.75 1.93
CA LYS A 58 11.26 -14.26 3.12
C LYS A 58 10.82 -13.60 4.44
N LYS A 59 10.20 -12.41 4.39
CA LYS A 59 9.64 -11.71 5.57
C LYS A 59 8.16 -12.07 5.79
N GLY A 60 7.59 -12.94 4.95
CA GLY A 60 6.18 -13.31 4.99
C GLY A 60 5.25 -12.27 4.35
N GLN A 61 5.79 -11.26 3.67
CA GLN A 61 4.98 -10.30 2.93
C GLN A 61 4.40 -10.98 1.69
N ALA A 62 3.11 -10.79 1.46
CA ALA A 62 2.42 -11.34 0.31
C ALA A 62 2.55 -10.42 -0.91
N HIS A 63 2.82 -11.04 -2.06
CA HIS A 63 2.92 -10.42 -3.38
C HIS A 63 1.97 -11.15 -4.33
N ILE A 64 1.25 -10.40 -5.16
CA ILE A 64 0.36 -10.96 -6.18
C ILE A 64 1.13 -10.98 -7.50
N LEU A 65 1.36 -12.19 -8.03
CA LEU A 65 2.03 -12.43 -9.30
C LEU A 65 0.96 -12.82 -10.33
N GLU A 66 0.68 -11.93 -11.27
CA GLU A 66 -0.12 -12.25 -12.44
C GLU A 66 0.80 -12.72 -13.57
N ILE A 67 0.43 -13.83 -14.21
CA ILE A 67 1.15 -14.44 -15.33
C ILE A 67 0.19 -14.55 -16.50
N SER A 68 0.45 -13.81 -17.57
CA SER A 68 -0.32 -13.90 -18.81
C SER A 68 0.37 -14.87 -19.77
N LEU A 69 -0.40 -15.86 -20.25
CA LEU A 69 0.06 -16.90 -21.16
C LEU A 69 -0.22 -16.50 -22.61
N PRO A 70 0.81 -16.43 -23.47
CA PRO A 70 0.59 -16.17 -24.89
C PRO A 70 -0.08 -17.37 -25.55
N ARG A 71 -0.69 -17.15 -26.72
CA ARG A 71 -1.47 -18.19 -27.42
C ARG A 71 -0.63 -19.39 -27.88
N ASP A 72 0.64 -19.17 -28.10
CA ASP A 72 1.64 -20.17 -28.51
C ASP A 72 2.45 -20.70 -27.33
N TYR A 73 2.01 -20.48 -26.09
CA TYR A 73 2.63 -21.06 -24.90
C TYR A 73 2.75 -22.60 -25.03
N PRO A 74 3.91 -23.21 -24.69
CA PRO A 74 5.11 -22.60 -24.07
C PRO A 74 6.20 -22.13 -25.05
N GLU A 75 5.94 -22.07 -26.36
CA GLU A 75 6.95 -21.65 -27.35
C GLU A 75 7.40 -20.19 -27.14
N SER A 76 6.47 -19.31 -26.78
CA SER A 76 6.76 -17.94 -26.35
C SER A 76 6.70 -17.78 -24.83
N SER A 77 7.51 -16.87 -24.31
CA SER A 77 7.56 -16.56 -22.87
C SER A 77 6.24 -15.97 -22.39
N PRO A 78 5.76 -16.36 -21.19
CA PRO A 78 4.72 -15.60 -20.51
C PRO A 78 5.23 -14.21 -20.13
N THR A 79 4.28 -13.28 -19.94
CA THR A 79 4.53 -11.98 -19.33
C THR A 79 4.05 -11.98 -17.89
N ILE A 80 4.73 -11.24 -17.02
CA ILE A 80 4.35 -11.14 -15.62
C ILE A 80 4.06 -9.70 -15.20
N ALA A 81 3.14 -9.54 -14.26
CA ALA A 81 2.83 -8.28 -13.60
C ALA A 81 2.72 -8.50 -12.09
N ALA A 82 3.28 -7.57 -11.32
CA ALA A 82 3.25 -7.55 -9.87
C ALA A 82 3.55 -6.13 -9.36
N ASP A 83 3.11 -5.83 -8.14
CA ASP A 83 3.38 -4.55 -7.46
C ASP A 83 4.81 -4.51 -6.88
N ILE A 84 5.78 -4.44 -7.78
CA ILE A 84 7.22 -4.36 -7.47
C ILE A 84 7.85 -3.10 -8.09
N PRO A 85 8.95 -2.58 -7.52
CA PRO A 85 9.52 -1.28 -7.90
C PRO A 85 10.31 -1.29 -9.23
N CYS A 86 10.54 -2.47 -9.81
CA CYS A 86 11.16 -2.63 -11.12
C CYS A 86 10.69 -3.91 -11.80
N THR A 87 10.90 -4.03 -13.11
CA THR A 87 10.51 -5.20 -13.89
C THR A 87 11.35 -6.43 -13.54
N CYS A 88 10.69 -7.59 -13.46
CA CYS A 88 11.34 -8.89 -13.34
C CYS A 88 11.40 -9.55 -14.74
N GLU A 89 12.59 -9.63 -15.33
CA GLU A 89 12.79 -10.29 -16.63
C GLU A 89 12.81 -11.81 -16.46
N VAL A 90 11.87 -12.48 -17.12
CA VAL A 90 11.76 -13.95 -17.07
C VAL A 90 12.68 -14.56 -18.12
N VAL A 91 13.68 -15.32 -17.67
CA VAL A 91 14.46 -16.18 -18.55
C VAL A 91 13.62 -17.39 -18.92
N TRP A 92 13.34 -17.55 -20.21
CA TRP A 92 12.40 -18.54 -20.73
C TRP A 92 12.98 -19.41 -21.84
N SER A 93 12.51 -20.65 -21.89
CA SER A 93 12.72 -21.59 -23.00
C SER A 93 11.45 -22.42 -23.19
N LYS A 94 11.29 -23.09 -24.33
CA LYS A 94 10.13 -23.98 -24.57
C LYS A 94 9.98 -25.18 -23.60
N ASN A 95 11.04 -25.47 -22.83
CA ASN A 95 11.01 -26.50 -21.79
C ASN A 95 10.74 -25.92 -20.39
N SER A 96 10.65 -24.59 -20.28
CA SER A 96 10.31 -23.90 -19.06
C SER A 96 8.82 -24.06 -18.75
N ARG A 97 8.49 -23.95 -17.47
CA ARG A 97 7.15 -24.13 -16.91
C ARG A 97 6.82 -22.98 -15.95
N LEU A 98 5.56 -22.88 -15.50
CA LEU A 98 5.15 -21.87 -14.50
C LEU A 98 6.02 -21.89 -13.24
N SER A 99 6.46 -23.07 -12.79
CA SER A 99 7.35 -23.20 -11.62
C SER A 99 8.68 -22.47 -11.81
N ASN A 100 9.21 -22.38 -13.03
CA ASN A 100 10.41 -21.59 -13.33
C ASN A 100 10.15 -20.10 -13.22
N VAL A 101 8.96 -19.62 -13.61
CA VAL A 101 8.56 -18.21 -13.45
C VAL A 101 8.45 -17.87 -11.97
N VAL A 102 7.73 -18.68 -11.20
CA VAL A 102 7.55 -18.48 -9.75
C VAL A 102 8.89 -18.52 -9.02
N ARG A 103 9.81 -19.43 -9.39
CA ARG A 103 11.17 -19.47 -8.82
C ARG A 103 11.95 -18.19 -9.10
N GLN A 104 11.99 -17.73 -10.36
CA GLN A 104 12.69 -16.51 -10.75
C GLN A 104 12.10 -15.28 -10.06
N PHE A 105 10.78 -15.21 -9.95
CA PHE A 105 10.10 -14.14 -9.22
C PHE A 105 10.49 -14.14 -7.73
N ASN A 106 10.53 -15.31 -7.08
CA ASN A 106 11.00 -15.40 -5.69
C ASN A 106 12.45 -14.93 -5.52
N GLU A 107 13.35 -15.30 -6.43
CA GLU A 107 14.74 -14.81 -6.45
C GLU A 107 14.79 -13.29 -6.63
N HIS A 108 13.93 -12.74 -7.49
CA HIS A 108 13.81 -11.29 -7.68
C HIS A 108 13.31 -10.59 -6.40
N LEU A 109 12.28 -11.12 -5.75
CA LEU A 109 11.79 -10.62 -4.46
C LEU A 109 12.88 -10.63 -3.39
N GLN A 110 13.77 -11.64 -3.39
CA GLN A 110 14.91 -11.69 -2.45
C GLN A 110 15.90 -10.55 -2.67
N ASN A 111 16.19 -10.20 -3.93
CA ASN A 111 17.07 -9.09 -4.28
C ASN A 111 16.46 -7.72 -3.90
N LEU A 112 15.14 -7.59 -3.96
CA LEU A 112 14.42 -6.37 -3.58
C LEU A 112 14.33 -6.14 -2.06
N GLN A 113 14.72 -7.11 -1.24
CA GLN A 113 14.66 -7.00 0.22
C GLN A 113 15.55 -5.89 0.77
N GLU A 114 16.72 -5.69 0.15
CA GLU A 114 17.61 -4.59 0.52
C GLU A 114 16.94 -3.26 0.19
N PHE A 115 16.27 -3.15 -0.96
CA PHE A 115 15.56 -1.93 -1.36
C PHE A 115 14.45 -1.56 -0.39
N TRP A 116 13.55 -2.49 -0.06
CA TRP A 116 12.48 -2.19 0.89
C TRP A 116 13.05 -1.83 2.27
N SER A 117 14.12 -2.47 2.70
CA SER A 117 14.76 -2.13 3.98
C SER A 117 15.43 -0.74 3.96
N THR A 118 16.01 -0.33 2.82
CA THR A 118 16.55 1.03 2.64
C THR A 118 15.44 2.07 2.62
N ILE A 119 14.32 1.78 1.94
CA ILE A 119 13.14 2.64 1.91
C ILE A 119 12.55 2.79 3.32
N ASP A 120 12.35 1.69 4.05
CA ASP A 120 11.86 1.72 5.43
C ASP A 120 12.79 2.57 6.33
N CYS A 121 14.11 2.44 6.15
CA CYS A 121 15.09 3.25 6.87
C CYS A 121 14.94 4.74 6.53
N ILE A 122 14.75 5.10 5.26
CA ILE A 122 14.53 6.49 4.84
C ILE A 122 13.23 7.04 5.44
N ASP A 123 12.14 6.29 5.33
CA ASP A 123 10.80 6.69 5.77
C ASP A 123 10.73 6.85 7.30
N THR A 124 11.52 6.07 8.05
CA THR A 124 11.58 6.14 9.52
C THR A 124 12.60 7.15 10.07
N THR A 125 13.61 7.55 9.28
CA THR A 125 14.70 8.42 9.76
C THR A 125 14.63 9.85 9.24
N LEU A 126 13.95 10.09 8.11
CA LEU A 126 13.88 11.40 7.46
C LEU A 126 12.45 11.94 7.42
N ARG A 127 12.33 13.26 7.25
CA ARG A 127 11.05 13.93 7.02
C ARG A 127 10.60 13.79 5.57
N ILE A 128 9.79 12.78 5.29
CA ILE A 128 9.18 12.54 3.97
C ILE A 128 7.99 13.48 3.74
N VAL A 129 7.94 14.07 2.55
CA VAL A 129 6.84 14.91 2.06
C VAL A 129 5.96 14.13 1.07
N ASN A 130 6.56 13.24 0.26
CA ASN A 130 5.84 12.46 -0.74
C ASN A 130 6.63 11.17 -1.09
N PRO A 131 5.97 10.00 -1.17
CA PRO A 131 4.57 9.71 -0.81
C PRO A 131 4.32 9.79 0.69
N GLU A 132 3.08 10.10 1.08
CA GLU A 132 2.64 10.13 2.49
C GLU A 132 2.59 8.72 3.09
N GLU A 133 2.29 7.71 2.27
CA GLU A 133 2.24 6.30 2.66
C GLU A 133 3.34 5.48 1.99
N SER A 134 3.89 4.52 2.73
CA SER A 134 4.90 3.60 2.21
C SER A 134 4.28 2.69 1.14
N SER A 135 4.86 2.71 -0.07
CA SER A 135 4.47 1.83 -1.17
C SER A 135 5.63 0.91 -1.56
N LEU A 136 5.30 -0.35 -1.87
CA LEU A 136 6.25 -1.36 -2.34
C LEU A 136 6.84 -1.05 -3.72
N THR A 137 6.15 -0.21 -4.52
CA THR A 137 6.54 0.15 -5.88
C THR A 137 7.26 1.49 -5.95
N ALA A 138 7.14 2.34 -4.92
CA ALA A 138 7.63 3.71 -4.96
C ALA A 138 9.14 3.79 -4.74
N SER A 139 9.89 3.99 -5.83
CA SER A 139 11.36 4.14 -5.82
C SER A 139 11.86 5.56 -5.55
N CYS A 140 10.94 6.51 -5.37
CA CYS A 140 11.27 7.92 -5.16
C CYS A 140 10.79 8.39 -3.78
N ARG A 141 11.56 9.29 -3.16
CA ARG A 141 11.20 9.96 -1.91
C ARG A 141 11.50 11.44 -1.98
N GLN A 142 10.49 12.28 -1.77
CA GLN A 142 10.69 13.71 -1.58
C GLN A 142 10.88 13.98 -0.09
N ILE A 143 12.01 14.57 0.28
CA ILE A 143 12.32 14.93 1.65
C ILE A 143 12.33 16.44 1.83
N GLU A 144 11.88 16.90 2.98
CA GLU A 144 12.01 18.30 3.40
C GLU A 144 13.42 18.54 3.91
N LEU A 145 14.07 19.61 3.42
CA LEU A 145 15.38 20.05 3.92
C LEU A 145 15.25 21.31 4.80
N GLY A 146 14.06 21.87 4.98
CA GLY A 146 13.82 23.15 5.66
C GLY A 146 14.25 24.37 4.81
N ASN A 147 13.90 25.57 5.27
CA ASN A 147 14.10 26.83 4.52
C ASN A 147 13.52 26.77 3.09
N ASP A 148 12.31 26.22 2.97
CA ASP A 148 11.61 26.03 1.69
C ASP A 148 12.41 25.24 0.64
N CYS A 149 13.33 24.38 1.09
CA CYS A 149 14.13 23.51 0.25
C CYS A 149 13.66 22.05 0.37
N TYR A 150 13.63 21.35 -0.76
CA TYR A 150 13.24 19.95 -0.86
C TYR A 150 14.23 19.18 -1.72
N LEU A 151 14.34 17.88 -1.45
CA LEU A 151 15.14 16.95 -2.25
C LEU A 151 14.29 15.76 -2.67
N LEU A 152 14.15 15.55 -3.97
CA LEU A 152 13.64 14.31 -4.53
C LEU A 152 14.81 13.35 -4.75
N LEU A 153 14.76 12.24 -4.04
CA LEU A 153 15.66 11.11 -4.18
C LEU A 153 15.04 10.10 -5.14
N HIS A 154 15.83 9.65 -6.12
CA HIS A 154 15.52 8.48 -6.94
C HIS A 154 16.46 7.34 -6.54
N ILE A 155 15.89 6.29 -5.96
CA ILE A 155 16.63 5.16 -5.40
C ILE A 155 16.53 4.01 -6.39
N CYS A 156 17.67 3.44 -6.77
CA CYS A 156 17.70 2.30 -7.68
C CYS A 156 17.26 1.02 -6.92
N PRO A 157 16.18 0.32 -7.33
CA PRO A 157 15.72 -0.85 -6.57
C PRO A 157 16.72 -2.01 -6.53
N LEU A 158 17.60 -2.10 -7.52
CA LEU A 158 18.64 -3.14 -7.59
C LEU A 158 19.97 -2.72 -6.93
N ARG A 159 20.10 -1.43 -6.57
CA ARG A 159 21.30 -0.85 -5.93
C ARG A 159 20.89 0.25 -4.94
N PRO A 160 20.10 -0.09 -3.90
CA PRO A 160 19.45 0.91 -3.05
C PRO A 160 20.42 1.69 -2.15
N ASN A 161 21.55 1.09 -1.80
CA ASN A 161 22.58 1.69 -0.94
C ASN A 161 23.66 2.46 -1.72
N TYR A 162 23.50 2.62 -3.04
CA TYR A 162 24.39 3.44 -3.87
C TYR A 162 23.94 4.91 -3.82
N LEU A 163 24.84 5.81 -4.22
CA LEU A 163 24.53 7.24 -4.32
C LEU A 163 23.29 7.44 -5.22
N PRO A 164 22.17 7.95 -4.68
CA PRO A 164 20.94 8.13 -5.44
C PRO A 164 21.04 9.34 -6.37
N GLU A 165 20.18 9.36 -7.40
CA GLU A 165 19.98 10.59 -8.16
C GLU A 165 19.19 11.60 -7.31
N CYS A 166 19.70 12.83 -7.27
CA CYS A 166 19.23 13.88 -6.37
C CYS A 166 18.71 15.07 -7.18
N ARG A 167 17.44 15.44 -7.00
CA ARG A 167 16.84 16.64 -7.61
C ARG A 167 16.34 17.61 -6.54
N PHE A 168 16.87 18.83 -6.56
CA PHE A 168 16.58 19.85 -5.57
C PHE A 168 15.48 20.82 -6.02
N PHE A 169 14.70 21.31 -5.06
CA PHE A 169 13.66 22.33 -5.23
C PHE A 169 13.77 23.37 -4.11
N GLY A 170 13.44 24.63 -4.38
CA GLY A 170 13.67 25.76 -3.47
C GLY A 170 14.43 26.94 -4.10
N PRO A 171 14.89 27.91 -3.30
CA PRO A 171 15.61 29.09 -3.78
C PRO A 171 16.98 28.76 -4.41
N ASP A 172 17.30 29.39 -5.54
CA ASP A 172 18.51 29.10 -6.34
C ASP A 172 19.81 29.14 -5.54
N ALA A 173 20.00 30.18 -4.72
CA ALA A 173 21.21 30.34 -3.92
C ALA A 173 21.44 29.17 -2.95
N ALA A 174 20.37 28.64 -2.35
CA ALA A 174 20.44 27.49 -1.45
C ALA A 174 20.68 26.18 -2.23
N ILE A 175 19.99 26.00 -3.36
CA ILE A 175 20.15 24.83 -4.24
C ILE A 175 21.57 24.73 -4.79
N ASP A 176 22.15 25.83 -5.26
CA ASP A 176 23.48 25.80 -5.89
C ASP A 176 24.58 25.42 -4.89
N SER A 177 24.45 25.86 -3.64
CA SER A 177 25.30 25.40 -2.55
C SER A 177 25.16 23.88 -2.33
N MET A 178 23.92 23.36 -2.25
CA MET A 178 23.67 21.93 -2.06
C MET A 178 24.18 21.08 -3.23
N ARG A 179 23.98 21.53 -4.47
CA ARG A 179 24.48 20.85 -5.68
C ARG A 179 26.01 20.81 -5.70
N THR A 180 26.65 21.87 -5.24
CA THR A 180 28.12 21.94 -5.11
C THR A 180 28.62 20.97 -4.04
N ASN A 181 27.96 20.92 -2.88
CA ASN A 181 28.27 19.98 -1.81
C ASN A 181 28.13 18.52 -2.27
N CYS A 182 27.04 18.18 -2.96
CA CYS A 182 26.85 16.84 -3.52
C CYS A 182 27.98 16.43 -4.45
N LYS A 183 28.39 17.30 -5.39
CA LYS A 183 29.49 17.00 -6.32
C LYS A 183 30.82 16.80 -5.60
N LYS A 184 31.12 17.64 -4.61
CA LYS A 184 32.33 17.57 -3.79
C LYS A 184 32.38 16.30 -2.95
N ASN A 185 31.24 15.90 -2.38
CA ASN A 185 31.16 14.83 -1.39
C ASN A 185 30.68 13.48 -1.94
N ALA A 186 30.31 13.38 -3.22
CA ALA A 186 29.85 12.13 -3.85
C ALA A 186 30.79 10.94 -3.60
N LYS A 187 32.11 11.17 -3.60
CA LYS A 187 33.13 10.13 -3.35
C LYS A 187 33.17 9.62 -1.90
N LYS A 188 32.54 10.34 -0.96
CA LYS A 188 32.46 9.96 0.46
C LYS A 188 31.28 9.02 0.73
N TRP A 189 30.39 8.83 -0.23
CA TRP A 189 29.27 7.89 -0.12
C TRP A 189 29.80 6.47 0.01
N SER A 190 29.29 5.73 0.99
CA SER A 190 29.66 4.33 1.24
C SER A 190 28.41 3.50 1.48
N SER A 191 28.31 2.36 0.81
CA SER A 191 27.19 1.41 0.99
C SER A 191 27.11 0.84 2.41
N ASP A 192 28.18 0.95 3.20
CA ASP A 192 28.27 0.37 4.54
C ASP A 192 27.77 1.32 5.63
N LYS A 193 27.44 2.57 5.27
CA LYS A 193 26.93 3.58 6.19
C LYS A 193 25.42 3.69 6.14
N PRO A 194 24.76 4.05 7.25
CA PRO A 194 23.34 4.38 7.24
C PRO A 194 23.01 5.46 6.21
N PHE A 195 21.90 5.29 5.50
CA PHE A 195 21.53 6.14 4.37
C PHE A 195 21.41 7.63 4.76
N HIS A 196 20.80 7.92 5.90
CA HIS A 196 20.64 9.29 6.40
C HIS A 196 21.99 9.95 6.76
N GLU A 197 22.96 9.20 7.31
CA GLU A 197 24.31 9.70 7.61
C GLU A 197 25.08 10.02 6.32
N ASN A 198 24.96 9.15 5.32
CA ASN A 198 25.50 9.39 3.98
C ASN A 198 24.92 10.68 3.39
N LEU A 199 23.60 10.86 3.48
CA LEU A 199 22.92 12.02 2.94
C LEU A 199 23.29 13.32 3.68
N ALA A 200 23.40 13.27 5.01
CA ALA A 200 23.88 14.38 5.83
C ALA A 200 25.33 14.78 5.46
N THR A 201 26.20 13.78 5.26
CA THR A 201 27.58 13.98 4.81
C THR A 201 27.63 14.56 3.39
N LEU A 202 26.76 14.09 2.50
CA LEU A 202 26.69 14.52 1.11
C LEU A 202 26.32 16.01 1.04
N LEU A 203 25.32 16.44 1.82
CA LEU A 203 24.78 17.79 1.83
C LEU A 203 25.54 18.75 2.77
N GLU A 204 26.47 18.24 3.59
CA GLU A 204 27.17 18.97 4.66
C GLU A 204 26.21 19.64 5.66
N ARG A 205 25.12 18.96 6.00
CA ARG A 205 24.10 19.49 6.91
C ARG A 205 23.39 18.39 7.68
N GLN A 206 22.78 18.78 8.79
CA GLN A 206 21.81 17.94 9.46
C GLN A 206 20.48 17.96 8.68
N LEU A 207 19.84 16.79 8.64
CA LEU A 207 18.56 16.58 7.99
C LEU A 207 17.46 16.56 9.05
N PRO A 208 16.29 17.18 8.77
CA PRO A 208 15.17 17.06 9.68
C PRO A 208 14.72 15.60 9.72
N GLY A 209 14.66 15.05 10.92
CA GLY A 209 14.00 13.77 11.16
C GLY A 209 12.49 13.90 10.99
N PRO A 210 11.75 12.79 10.98
CA PRO A 210 10.30 12.83 11.03
C PRO A 210 9.85 13.71 12.20
N PRO A 211 8.72 14.41 12.08
CA PRO A 211 8.17 15.14 13.21
C PRO A 211 8.12 14.17 14.39
N VAL A 212 8.69 14.56 15.53
CA VAL A 212 8.46 13.84 16.77
C VAL A 212 6.94 13.89 16.92
N LEU A 213 6.28 12.76 16.68
CA LEU A 213 4.98 12.53 17.25
C LEU A 213 5.23 12.62 18.74
N HIS A 214 5.12 13.84 19.29
CA HIS A 214 4.54 13.95 20.59
C HIS A 214 3.26 13.14 20.44
N LYS A 215 3.28 11.93 21.01
CA LYS A 215 2.05 11.33 21.50
C LYS A 215 1.53 12.41 22.42
N ASP A 216 0.69 13.30 21.88
CA ASP A 216 -0.13 14.15 22.70
C ASP A 216 -0.75 13.18 23.72
N GLU A 217 -0.48 13.43 24.99
CA GLU A 217 -1.19 12.75 26.07
C GLU A 217 -2.72 13.05 25.99
N ASP A 218 -3.13 13.87 25.01
CA ASP A 218 -4.49 14.16 24.57
C ASP A 218 -4.99 13.30 23.38
N GLN A 219 -4.33 12.18 23.05
CA GLN A 219 -4.84 11.22 22.05
C GLN A 219 -6.08 10.48 22.62
N ILE A 220 -7.26 11.05 22.35
CA ILE A 220 -8.55 10.49 22.75
C ILE A 220 -8.97 9.40 21.77
N ASP A 221 -8.56 8.16 22.04
CA ASP A 221 -9.08 6.98 21.34
C ASP A 221 -10.42 6.54 21.96
N CYS A 222 -11.28 5.92 21.15
CA CYS A 222 -12.51 5.31 21.62
C CYS A 222 -12.22 4.15 22.59
N GLY A 223 -12.82 4.17 23.79
CA GLY A 223 -12.65 3.13 24.80
C GLY A 223 -13.29 1.77 24.46
N ILE A 224 -13.87 1.60 23.28
CA ILE A 224 -14.48 0.31 22.88
C ILE A 224 -13.74 -0.28 21.68
N CYS A 225 -13.60 0.47 20.58
CA CYS A 225 -12.92 -0.01 19.38
C CYS A 225 -11.43 0.29 19.36
N TYR A 226 -10.91 1.08 20.31
CA TYR A 226 -9.52 1.53 20.37
C TYR A 226 -9.03 2.25 19.10
N ALA A 227 -9.97 2.76 18.30
CA ALA A 227 -9.68 3.54 17.11
C ALA A 227 -9.99 5.03 17.35
N ARG A 228 -9.21 5.90 16.70
CA ARG A 228 -9.43 7.34 16.70
C ARG A 228 -10.51 7.76 15.71
N TYR A 229 -10.63 7.07 14.59
CA TYR A 229 -11.63 7.34 13.56
C TYR A 229 -12.32 6.04 13.19
N LEU A 230 -13.63 6.08 12.96
CA LEU A 230 -14.33 4.96 12.35
C LEU A 230 -13.84 4.76 10.90
N PRO A 231 -13.91 3.53 10.36
CA PRO A 231 -13.61 3.29 8.95
C PRO A 231 -14.44 4.20 8.04
N VAL A 232 -13.89 4.55 6.87
CA VAL A 232 -14.67 5.19 5.82
C VAL A 232 -15.46 4.11 5.10
N ASP A 233 -16.73 3.99 5.48
CA ASP A 233 -17.69 3.01 4.94
C ASP A 233 -19.00 3.73 4.58
N ASP A 234 -19.60 3.37 3.45
CA ASP A 234 -20.90 3.88 3.01
C ASP A 234 -22.04 3.42 3.93
N GLU A 235 -21.89 2.26 4.59
CA GLU A 235 -22.88 1.73 5.54
C GLU A 235 -22.94 2.55 6.85
N LEU A 236 -21.84 3.22 7.22
CA LEU A 236 -21.76 4.07 8.43
C LEU A 236 -22.35 5.47 8.22
N GLY A 237 -22.72 5.83 6.98
CA GLY A 237 -23.37 7.09 6.67
C GLY A 237 -22.63 8.31 7.22
N ALA A 238 -23.32 9.12 8.04
CA ALA A 238 -22.76 10.34 8.64
C ALA A 238 -21.69 10.09 9.71
N ASP A 239 -21.63 8.88 10.27
CA ASP A 239 -20.65 8.51 11.29
C ASP A 239 -19.34 7.97 10.68
N SER A 240 -19.31 7.78 9.35
CA SER A 240 -18.13 7.36 8.58
C SER A 240 -16.96 8.33 8.79
N GLY A 241 -15.79 7.82 9.19
CA GLY A 241 -14.62 8.65 9.48
C GLY A 241 -14.71 9.54 10.73
N SER A 242 -15.73 9.39 11.59
CA SER A 242 -15.91 10.25 12.76
C SER A 242 -14.96 9.93 13.92
N ALA A 243 -14.60 10.95 14.70
CA ALA A 243 -13.84 10.83 15.95
C ALA A 243 -14.76 10.54 17.15
N PRO A 244 -14.24 10.10 18.32
CA PRO A 244 -15.05 9.94 19.53
C PRO A 244 -15.79 11.24 19.87
N ASP A 245 -17.11 11.17 19.88
CA ASP A 245 -18.05 12.28 20.05
C ASP A 245 -18.81 12.19 21.38
N TYR A 246 -18.66 11.09 22.11
CA TYR A 246 -19.23 10.89 23.44
C TYR A 246 -18.12 10.81 24.49
N THR A 247 -18.27 11.51 25.61
CA THR A 247 -17.35 11.42 26.76
C THR A 247 -18.14 11.12 28.03
N CYS A 248 -17.66 10.18 28.84
CA CYS A 248 -18.25 9.88 30.13
C CYS A 248 -18.22 11.10 31.06
N ASP A 249 -19.38 11.46 31.62
CA ASP A 249 -19.55 12.63 32.48
C ASP A 249 -18.85 12.50 33.85
N ASN A 250 -18.50 11.28 34.27
CA ASN A 250 -17.73 11.07 35.50
C ASN A 250 -16.34 11.72 35.38
N PRO A 251 -16.02 12.76 36.18
CA PRO A 251 -14.74 13.47 36.09
C PRO A 251 -13.51 12.60 36.35
N SER A 252 -13.67 11.52 37.11
CA SER A 252 -12.60 10.55 37.37
C SER A 252 -12.43 9.51 36.25
N CYS A 253 -13.39 9.39 35.34
CA CYS A 253 -13.36 8.45 34.22
C CYS A 253 -12.92 9.15 32.92
N ARG A 254 -13.70 10.15 32.48
CA ARG A 254 -13.47 10.95 31.26
C ARG A 254 -13.17 10.14 29.99
N LYS A 255 -13.53 8.85 29.96
CA LYS A 255 -13.33 8.00 28.78
C LYS A 255 -14.24 8.45 27.64
N ALA A 256 -13.67 8.52 26.44
CA ALA A 256 -14.38 8.87 25.24
C ALA A 256 -14.73 7.63 24.41
N PHE A 257 -15.80 7.75 23.64
CA PHE A 257 -16.35 6.71 22.80
C PHE A 257 -16.92 7.35 21.53
N HIS A 258 -16.94 6.60 20.43
CA HIS A 258 -17.88 6.89 19.36
C HIS A 258 -19.28 6.54 19.86
N SER A 259 -20.26 7.40 19.57
CA SER A 259 -21.67 7.18 19.89
C SER A 259 -22.17 5.85 19.36
N ILE A 260 -21.74 5.42 18.17
CA ILE A 260 -22.11 4.11 17.61
C ILE A 260 -21.52 2.95 18.43
N CYS A 261 -20.24 2.99 18.78
CA CYS A 261 -19.61 1.94 19.59
C CYS A 261 -20.26 1.81 20.96
N LEU A 262 -20.57 2.94 21.60
CA LEU A 262 -21.25 2.92 22.89
C LEU A 262 -22.70 2.45 22.77
N ARG A 263 -23.40 2.80 21.69
CA ARG A 263 -24.76 2.32 21.41
C ARG A 263 -24.78 0.80 21.23
N ASP A 264 -23.88 0.25 20.42
CA ASP A 264 -23.78 -1.19 20.17
C ASP A 264 -23.45 -1.94 21.46
N TRP A 265 -22.54 -1.39 22.27
CA TRP A 265 -22.24 -1.92 23.59
C TRP A 265 -23.48 -1.94 24.49
N LEU A 266 -24.22 -0.83 24.58
CA LEU A 266 -25.44 -0.76 25.39
C LEU A 266 -26.54 -1.71 24.86
N HIS A 267 -26.65 -1.92 23.55
CA HIS A 267 -27.58 -2.91 23.01
C HIS A 267 -27.19 -4.36 23.35
N SER A 268 -25.90 -4.63 23.57
CA SER A 268 -25.39 -5.97 23.89
C SER A 268 -25.62 -6.40 25.35
N ILE A 269 -26.00 -5.48 26.23
CA ILE A 269 -26.20 -5.75 27.67
C ILE A 269 -27.68 -5.69 28.09
N THR A 270 -28.07 -6.55 29.01
CA THR A 270 -29.49 -6.77 29.40
C THR A 270 -30.08 -5.71 30.33
N ILE A 271 -29.27 -4.78 30.82
CA ILE A 271 -29.65 -3.76 31.81
C ILE A 271 -30.03 -2.40 31.18
N THR A 272 -29.89 -2.27 29.87
CA THR A 272 -30.12 -1.02 29.13
C THR A 272 -31.62 -0.68 29.08
N ARG A 273 -31.93 0.60 29.31
CA ARG A 273 -33.29 1.15 29.19
C ARG A 273 -33.36 2.09 28.01
N GLN A 274 -34.45 2.05 27.25
CA GLN A 274 -34.68 2.98 26.15
C GLN A 274 -35.88 3.88 26.47
N SER A 275 -35.73 5.19 26.26
CA SER A 275 -36.82 6.15 26.37
C SER A 275 -36.61 7.31 25.39
N PHE A 276 -37.66 7.69 24.65
CA PHE A 276 -37.66 8.81 23.70
C PHE A 276 -36.46 8.82 22.71
N GLY A 277 -36.04 7.64 22.23
CA GLY A 277 -34.92 7.54 21.28
C GLY A 277 -33.54 7.72 21.93
N VAL A 278 -33.42 7.58 23.25
CA VAL A 278 -32.16 7.59 23.99
C VAL A 278 -32.00 6.26 24.73
N LEU A 279 -30.83 5.65 24.64
CA LEU A 279 -30.41 4.52 25.45
C LEU A 279 -29.74 5.01 26.72
N PHE A 280 -30.13 4.43 27.84
CA PHE A 280 -29.53 4.65 29.15
C PHE A 280 -28.96 3.34 29.66
N GLY A 281 -27.71 3.37 30.12
CA GLY A 281 -27.04 2.24 30.75
C GLY A 281 -25.80 2.70 31.50
N ASP A 282 -24.84 1.81 31.66
CA ASP A 282 -23.65 2.07 32.48
C ASP A 282 -22.38 2.16 31.64
N CYS A 283 -21.48 3.06 32.00
CA CYS A 283 -20.18 3.23 31.36
C CYS A 283 -19.35 1.93 31.47
N PRO A 284 -18.74 1.42 30.38
CA PRO A 284 -17.95 0.17 30.42
C PRO A 284 -16.76 0.21 31.38
N TYR A 285 -16.29 1.40 31.79
CA TYR A 285 -15.08 1.57 32.60
C TYR A 285 -15.36 1.87 34.07
N CYS A 286 -16.33 2.75 34.36
CA CYS A 286 -16.60 3.21 35.72
C CYS A 286 -17.97 2.80 36.26
N SER A 287 -18.81 2.16 35.43
CA SER A 287 -20.19 1.78 35.76
C SER A 287 -21.11 2.95 36.15
N GLU A 288 -20.70 4.21 35.94
CA GLU A 288 -21.58 5.36 36.11
C GLU A 288 -22.57 5.50 34.93
N PRO A 289 -23.74 6.11 35.15
CA PRO A 289 -24.76 6.24 34.11
C PRO A 289 -24.27 6.97 32.86
N VAL A 290 -24.61 6.43 31.69
CA VAL A 290 -24.38 7.01 30.36
C VAL A 290 -25.68 7.04 29.55
N ALA A 291 -25.79 8.01 28.64
CA ALA A 291 -26.97 8.21 27.81
C ALA A 291 -26.59 8.56 26.37
N VAL A 292 -26.99 7.73 25.40
CA VAL A 292 -26.64 7.89 23.97
C VAL A 292 -27.91 7.96 23.12
N LYS A 293 -27.97 8.91 22.19
CA LYS A 293 -29.08 9.03 21.23
C LYS A 293 -29.03 7.91 20.19
N VAL A 294 -30.20 7.34 19.92
CA VAL A 294 -30.43 6.43 18.79
C VAL A 294 -30.77 7.32 17.59
N ASN A 295 -29.77 7.64 16.77
CA ASN A 295 -30.03 8.20 15.44
C ASN A 295 -30.52 7.06 14.55
N ASN A 296 -31.71 7.21 13.97
CA ASN A 296 -32.27 6.32 12.95
C ASN A 296 -31.50 6.48 11.64
#